data_AF-A0A5M8F3E2-F1
#
_entry.id   AF-A0A5M8F3E2-F1
#
_cell.length_a   1.000
_cell.length_b   1.000
_cell.length_c   1.000
_cell.angle_alpha   90.00
_cell.angle_beta   90.00
_cell.angle_gamma   90.00
#
_symmetry.space_group_name_H-M   'P 1'
#
loop_
_entity.id
_entity.type
_entity.pdbx_description
1 polymer ?
#
loop_
_entity_poly.entity_id
_entity_poly.type
_entity_poly.pdbx_seq_one_letter_code
_entity_poly.pdbx_strand_id
1 'polypeptide(L)' 'QSARMNGHDPYAYLKDVLTRLPTQRASEIGQLLPNQWMPSC' A
#
# COMPACT_ATOMS: atom_id res chain seq x y z
N GLN A 1 9.87 9.17 -4.18
CA GLN A 1 8.52 9.72 -4.46
C GLN A 1 7.79 8.71 -5.34
N SER A 2 7.28 7.62 -4.76
CA SER A 2 7.19 6.34 -5.50
C SER A 2 5.77 5.86 -5.87
N ALA A 3 4.70 6.40 -5.26
CA ALA A 3 3.32 6.06 -5.66
C ALA A 3 2.83 6.87 -6.88
N ARG A 4 3.19 8.16 -6.97
CA ARG A 4 2.84 9.03 -8.12
C ARG A 4 3.53 8.63 -9.43
N MET A 5 4.74 8.07 -9.36
CA MET A 5 5.48 7.63 -10.56
C MET A 5 4.88 6.37 -11.20
N ASN A 6 4.07 5.60 -10.46
CA ASN A 6 3.41 4.38 -10.95
C ASN A 6 1.96 4.63 -11.41
N GLY A 7 1.49 5.88 -11.49
CA GLY A 7 0.11 6.19 -11.87
C GLY A 7 -0.94 5.76 -10.83
N HIS A 8 -0.50 5.42 -9.62
CA HIS A 8 -1.38 5.01 -8.53
C HIS A 8 -1.87 6.21 -7.75
N ASP A 9 -3.17 6.22 -7.46
CA ASP A 9 -3.80 7.27 -6.68
C ASP A 9 -3.23 7.28 -5.25
N PRO A 10 -2.63 8.39 -4.78
CA PRO A 10 -1.98 8.44 -3.46
C PRO A 10 -2.99 8.20 -2.33
N TYR A 11 -4.25 8.56 -2.54
CA TYR A 11 -5.33 8.28 -1.58
C TYR A 11 -5.72 6.80 -1.54
N ALA A 12 -5.67 6.09 -2.68
CA ALA A 12 -5.96 4.66 -2.73
C ALA A 12 -4.90 3.86 -1.97
N TYR A 13 -3.62 4.17 -2.20
CA TYR A 13 -2.51 3.59 -1.44
C TYR A 13 -2.68 3.82 0.06
N LEU A 14 -2.93 5.08 0.47
CA LEU A 14 -3.08 5.40 1.89
C LEU A 14 -4.27 4.66 2.53
N LYS A 15 -5.41 4.59 1.84
CA LYS A 15 -6.60 3.88 2.32
C LYS A 15 -6.35 2.39 2.48
N ASP A 16 -5.68 1.78 1.51
CA ASP A 16 -5.37 0.35 1.50
C ASP A 16 -4.37 0.01 2.62
N VAL A 17 -3.31 0.82 2.78
CA VAL A 17 -2.35 0.72 3.88
C VAL A 17 -3.04 0.83 5.23
N LEU A 18 -3.90 1.83 5.45
CA LEU A 18 -4.61 2.03 6.72
C LEU A 18 -5.62 0.91 7.02
N THR A 19 -6.20 0.29 6.00
CA THR A 19 -7.16 -0.82 6.16
C THR A 19 -6.45 -2.14 6.47
N ARG A 20 -5.26 -2.34 5.88
CA ARG A 20 -4.43 -3.55 6.08
C ARG A 20 -3.57 -3.49 7.34
N LEU A 21 -3.12 -2.30 7.76
CA LEU A 21 -2.29 -2.13 8.97
C LEU A 21 -2.85 -2.82 10.23
N PRO A 22 -4.16 -2.72 10.55
CA PRO A 22 -4.71 -3.37 11.74
C PRO A 22 -5.01 -4.86 11.53
N THR A 23 -5.11 -5.34 10.29
CA THR A 23 -5.48 -6.72 9.95
C THR A 23 -4.29 -7.60 9.57
N GLN A 24 -3.15 -6.99 9.22
CA GLN A 24 -1.98 -7.66 8.65
C GLN A 24 -0.79 -7.62 9.61
N ARG A 25 0.00 -8.69 9.66
CA ARG A 25 1.15 -8.75 10.60
C ARG A 25 2.23 -7.78 10.16
N ALA A 26 2.93 -7.17 11.11
CA ALA A 26 4.04 -6.25 10.84
C ALA A 26 5.16 -6.85 9.96
N SER A 27 5.29 -8.18 9.93
CA SER A 27 6.20 -8.89 9.04
C SER A 27 5.85 -8.77 7.55
N GLU A 28 4.59 -8.47 7.22
CA GLU A 28 4.09 -8.35 5.84
C GLU A 28 3.97 -6.89 5.38
N ILE A 29 4.33 -5.92 6.23
CA ILE A 29 4.33 -4.48 5.88
C ILE A 29 5.22 -4.18 4.66
N GLY A 30 6.20 -5.03 4.35
CA GLY A 30 7.03 -4.91 3.15
C GLY A 30 6.22 -5.00 1.84
N GLN A 31 5.06 -5.67 1.85
CA GLN A 31 4.12 -5.74 0.72
C GLN A 31 3.28 -4.46 0.57
N LEU A 32 3.22 -3.65 1.63
CA LEU A 32 2.53 -2.35 1.62
C LEU A 32 3.45 -1.22 1.19
N LEU A 33 4.74 -1.47 0.90
CA LEU A 33 5.64 -0.45 0.40
C LEU A 33 5.22 0.00 -1.00
N PRO A 34 5.44 1.27 -1.38
CA PRO A 34 4.97 1.80 -2.65
C PRO A 34 5.60 1.14 -3.88
N ASN A 35 6.67 0.35 -3.70
CA ASN A 35 7.31 -0.44 -4.77
C ASN A 35 6.72 -1.85 -4.92
N GLN A 36 5.98 -2.35 -3.91
CA GLN A 36 5.42 -3.71 -3.87
C GLN A 36 3.90 -3.71 -3.63
N TRP A 37 3.29 -2.52 -3.55
CA TRP A 37 1.88 -2.37 -3.27
C TRP A 37 1.06 -2.91 -4.43
N MET A 38 0.34 -3.99 -4.17
CA MET A 38 -0.67 -4.54 -5.07
C MET A 38 -2.05 -4.21 -4.51
N PRO A 39 -2.88 -3.43 -5.23
CA PRO A 39 -4.24 -3.15 -4.80
C PRO A 39 -4.99 -4.49 -4.66
N SER A 40 -5.71 -4.66 -3.56
CA SER A 40 -6.70 -5.74 -3.46
C SER A 40 -7.75 -5.50 -4.55
N CYS A 41 -7.86 -6.43 -5.51
CA CYS A 41 -8.92 -6.41 -6.52
C CYS A 41 -10.32 -6.33 -5.89
#